data_AF-A0A960S156-F1
#
_entry.id   AF-A0A960S156-F1
#
_cell.length_a   1.000
_cell.length_b   1.000
_cell.length_c   1.000
_cell.angle_alpha   90.00
_cell.angle_beta   90.00
_cell.angle_gamma   90.00
#
_symmetry.space_group_name_H-M   'P 1'
#
loop_
_entity.id
_entity.type
_entity.pdbx_description
1 polymer ?
#
loop_
_entity_poly.entity_id
_entity_poly.type
_entity_poly.pdbx_seq_one_letter_code
_entity_poly.pdbx_strand_id
1 'polypeptide(L)' 'MKKDLEELFDELIEEQEKRLMKHASVIIPNVTTDDLLQPNDYPELENHPFFRYEEGFLKGLHSAKMAILAWQKNT' A
#
# COMPACT_ATOMS: atom_id res chain seq x y z
N MET A 1 19.82 0.87 -13.63
CA MET A 1 19.90 1.23 -12.20
C MET A 1 18.79 2.19 -11.76
N LYS A 2 18.69 3.43 -12.28
CA LYS A 2 17.59 4.34 -11.89
C LYS A 2 16.20 3.77 -12.24
N LYS A 3 16.05 3.27 -13.48
CA LYS A 3 14.85 2.59 -13.97
C LYS A 3 14.53 1.31 -13.18
N ASP A 4 15.55 0.48 -12.94
CA ASP A 4 15.43 -0.79 -12.22
C ASP A 4 14.92 -0.59 -10.78
N LEU A 5 15.26 0.53 -10.12
CA LEU A 5 14.78 0.84 -8.77
C LEU A 5 13.31 1.30 -8.78
N GLU A 6 12.89 2.05 -9.79
CA GLU A 6 11.49 2.45 -9.96
C GLU A 6 10.61 1.21 -10.19
N GLU A 7 11.02 0.33 -11.10
CA GLU A 7 10.36 -0.94 -11.39
C GLU A 7 10.29 -1.84 -10.14
N LEU A 8 11.38 -1.92 -9.35
CA LEU A 8 11.37 -2.66 -8.09
C LEU A 8 10.34 -2.10 -7.09
N PHE A 9 10.22 -0.79 -6.96
CA PHE A 9 9.22 -0.20 -6.07
C PHE A 9 7.79 -0.44 -6.56
N ASP A 10 7.57 -0.45 -7.88
CA ASP A 10 6.27 -0.84 -8.45
C ASP A 10 5.91 -2.28 -8.10
N GLU A 11 6.83 -3.23 -8.27
CA GLU A 11 6.61 -4.63 -7.90
C GLU A 11 6.32 -4.80 -6.39
N LEU A 12 7.04 -4.07 -5.53
CA LEU A 12 6.83 -4.09 -4.08
C LEU A 12 5.45 -3.53 -3.68
N ILE A 13 5.02 -2.44 -4.33
CA ILE A 13 3.72 -1.81 -4.08
C ILE A 13 2.61 -2.77 -4.52
N GLU A 14 2.68 -3.31 -5.74
CA GLU A 14 1.66 -4.24 -6.26
C GLU A 14 1.49 -5.48 -5.37
N GLU A 15 2.59 -6.04 -4.88
CA GLU A 15 2.53 -7.20 -3.98
C GLU A 15 1.95 -6.84 -2.61
N GLN A 16 2.28 -5.65 -2.11
CA GLN A 16 1.74 -5.16 -0.85
C GLN A 16 0.25 -4.85 -0.94
N GLU A 17 -0.24 -4.29 -2.05
CA GLU A 17 -1.66 -4.07 -2.32
C GLU A 17 -2.44 -5.38 -2.33
N LYS A 18 -1.91 -6.43 -2.97
CA LYS A 18 -2.52 -7.78 -2.96
C LYS A 18 -2.62 -8.34 -1.54
N ARG A 19 -1.59 -8.15 -0.71
CA ARG A 19 -1.60 -8.57 0.70
C ARG A 19 -2.65 -7.82 1.50
N LEU A 20 -2.68 -6.49 1.37
CA LEU A 20 -3.66 -5.64 2.05
C LEU A 20 -5.09 -6.06 1.67
N MET A 21 -5.35 -6.27 0.39
CA MET A 21 -6.63 -6.75 -0.14
C MET A 21 -7.02 -8.11 0.41
N LYS A 22 -6.09 -9.06 0.42
CA LYS A 22 -6.32 -10.39 1.00
C LYS A 22 -6.72 -10.27 2.47
N HIS A 23 -6.03 -9.45 3.26
CA HIS A 23 -6.36 -9.26 4.66
C HIS A 23 -7.69 -8.56 4.88
N ALA A 24 -7.98 -7.51 4.11
CA ALA A 24 -9.26 -6.84 4.17
C ALA A 24 -10.42 -7.79 3.86
N SER A 25 -10.27 -8.66 2.85
CA SER A 25 -11.32 -9.61 2.45
C SER A 25 -11.64 -10.66 3.50
N VAL A 26 -10.69 -10.92 4.42
CA VAL A 26 -10.90 -11.80 5.58
C VAL A 26 -11.70 -11.08 6.67
N ILE A 27 -11.55 -9.76 6.81
CA ILE A 27 -12.24 -8.95 7.81
C ILE A 27 -13.64 -8.58 7.33
N ILE A 28 -13.76 -8.09 6.09
CA ILE A 28 -15.01 -7.68 5.45
C ILE A 28 -15.20 -8.52 4.19
N PRO A 29 -16.16 -9.47 4.20
CA PRO A 29 -16.50 -10.23 3.01
C PRO A 29 -16.96 -9.32 1.87
N ASN A 30 -16.45 -9.55 0.66
CA ASN A 30 -16.74 -8.76 -0.55
C ASN A 30 -16.28 -7.30 -0.53
N VAL A 31 -15.33 -6.93 0.34
CA VAL A 31 -14.63 -5.64 0.23
C VAL A 31 -14.05 -5.48 -1.17
N THR A 32 -14.00 -4.25 -1.66
CA THR A 32 -13.44 -3.90 -2.97
C THR A 32 -12.17 -3.08 -2.81
N THR A 33 -11.42 -2.90 -3.90
CA THR A 33 -10.25 -2.01 -3.89
C THR A 33 -10.62 -0.56 -3.60
N ASP A 34 -11.81 -0.11 -4.00
CA ASP A 34 -12.29 1.25 -3.77
C ASP A 34 -12.58 1.47 -2.28
N ASP A 35 -13.09 0.45 -1.58
CA ASP A 35 -13.31 0.49 -0.13
C ASP A 35 -12.01 0.65 0.65
N LEU A 36 -10.90 0.07 0.14
CA LEU A 36 -9.57 0.22 0.75
C LEU A 36 -8.98 1.62 0.61
N LEU A 37 -9.50 2.44 -0.30
CA LEU A 37 -9.09 3.84 -0.41
C LEU A 37 -9.69 4.68 0.71
N GLN A 38 -10.79 4.23 1.34
CA GLN A 38 -11.48 4.89 2.43
C GLN A 38 -11.70 3.94 3.63
N PRO A 39 -10.63 3.36 4.22
CA PRO A 39 -10.77 2.35 5.27
C PRO A 39 -11.40 2.91 6.55
N ASN A 40 -11.40 4.23 6.73
CA ASN A 40 -12.03 4.92 7.86
C ASN A 40 -13.56 4.77 7.86
N ASP A 41 -14.18 4.49 6.71
CA ASP A 41 -15.63 4.26 6.59
C ASP A 41 -16.03 2.88 7.15
N TYR A 42 -15.04 2.03 7.43
CA TYR A 42 -15.20 0.67 7.92
C TYR A 42 -14.54 0.52 9.30
N PRO A 43 -15.30 0.63 10.40
CA PRO A 43 -14.76 0.50 11.76
C PRO A 43 -13.99 -0.80 11.98
N GLU A 44 -14.35 -1.88 11.27
CA GLU A 44 -13.69 -3.18 11.31
C GLU A 44 -12.29 -3.15 10.71
N LEU A 45 -12.04 -2.31 9.70
CA LEU A 45 -10.70 -2.13 9.12
C LEU A 45 -9.91 -1.10 9.93
N GLU A 46 -10.53 0.03 10.28
CA GLU A 46 -9.85 1.12 10.97
C GLU A 46 -9.30 0.70 12.34
N ASN A 47 -10.06 -0.13 13.07
CA ASN A 47 -9.65 -0.61 14.39
C ASN A 47 -8.86 -1.92 14.36
N HIS A 48 -8.60 -2.51 13.19
CA HIS A 48 -7.89 -3.79 13.10
C HIS A 48 -6.36 -3.58 13.02
N PRO A 49 -5.59 -3.91 14.08
CA PRO A 49 -4.19 -3.52 14.18
C PRO A 49 -3.33 -4.06 13.03
N PHE A 50 -3.59 -5.30 12.60
CA PHE A 50 -2.85 -5.92 11.51
C PHE A 50 -3.15 -5.25 10.16
N PHE A 51 -4.41 -4.84 9.92
CA PHE A 51 -4.76 -4.17 8.67
C PHE A 51 -4.09 -2.80 8.59
N ARG A 52 -4.16 -2.04 9.69
CA ARG A 52 -3.51 -0.73 9.81
C ARG A 52 -1.99 -0.79 9.69
N TYR A 53 -1.37 -1.86 10.18
CA TYR A 53 0.06 -2.10 9.97
C TYR A 53 0.39 -2.27 8.49
N GLU A 54 -0.31 -3.16 7.79
CA GLU A 54 -0.08 -3.42 6.36
C GLU A 54 -0.37 -2.19 5.49
N GLU A 55 -1.39 -1.41 5.84
CA GLU A 55 -1.71 -0.15 5.18
C GLU A 55 -0.62 0.91 5.40
N GLY A 56 -0.12 1.01 6.63
CA GLY A 56 1.02 1.88 6.97
C GLY A 56 2.29 1.48 6.22
N PHE A 57 2.54 0.18 6.05
CA PHE A 57 3.65 -0.32 5.27
C PHE A 57 3.54 0.08 3.79
N LEU A 58 2.35 -0.07 3.19
CA LEU A 58 2.07 0.39 1.82
C LEU A 58 2.34 1.89 1.65
N LYS A 59 1.86 2.73 2.59
CA LYS A 59 2.14 4.17 2.61
C LYS A 59 3.64 4.46 2.71
N GLY A 60 4.37 3.65 3.47
CA GLY A 60 5.83 3.71 3.56
C GLY A 60 6.52 3.43 2.22
N LEU A 61 6.09 2.40 1.49
CA LEU A 61 6.60 2.08 0.15
C LEU A 61 6.37 3.23 -0.85
N HIS A 62 5.16 3.81 -0.87
CA HIS A 62 4.88 4.98 -1.71
C HIS A 62 5.77 6.17 -1.35
N SER A 63 5.96 6.44 -0.06
CA SER A 63 6.82 7.53 0.41
C SER A 63 8.28 7.34 -0.02
N ALA A 64 8.79 6.10 0.08
CA ALA A 64 10.12 5.75 -0.37
C ALA A 64 10.28 5.88 -1.90
N LYS A 65 9.31 5.37 -2.68
CA LYS A 65 9.29 5.55 -4.14
C LYS A 65 9.33 7.03 -4.53
N MET A 66 8.51 7.86 -3.88
CA MET A 66 8.48 9.31 -4.12
C MET A 66 9.83 9.97 -3.82
N ALA A 67 10.49 9.59 -2.73
CA ALA A 67 11.82 10.11 -2.40
C ALA A 67 12.87 9.72 -3.46
N ILE A 68 12.83 8.48 -3.96
CA ILE A 68 13.71 8.03 -5.05
C ILE A 68 13.46 8.83 -6.33
N LEU A 69 12.20 8.99 -6.75
CA LEU A 69 11.85 9.76 -7.94
C LEU A 69 12.32 11.22 -7.84
N ALA A 70 12.15 11.84 -6.67
CA ALA A 70 12.64 13.19 -6.41
C ALA A 70 14.18 13.28 -6.47
N TRP A 71 14.88 12.31 -5.87
CA TRP A 71 16.35 12.24 -5.93
C TRP A 71 16.85 12.07 -7.36
N GLN A 72 16.19 11.24 -8.16
CA GLN A 72 16.55 10.99 -9.56
C GLN A 72 16.37 12.20 -10.47
N LYS A 73 15.40 13.08 -10.20
CA LYS A 73 15.18 14.33 -10.93
C LYS A 73 16.24 15.39 -10.63
N ASN A 74 16.83 15.35 -9.43
CA ASN A 74 17.82 16.32 -8.96
C ASN A 74 19.28 15.89 -9.21
N THR A 75 19.51 14.75 -9.87
CA THR A 75 20.84 14.20 -10.21
C THR A 75 20.93 13.84 -11.69
#